data_AF-A0AAW4QAU1-F1
#
_entry.id   AF-A0AAW4QAU1-F1
#
_cell.length_a   1.000
_cell.length_b   1.000
_cell.length_c   1.000
_cell.angle_alpha   90.00
_cell.angle_beta   90.00
_cell.angle_gamma   90.00
#
_symmetry.space_group_name_H-M   'P 1'
#
loop_
_entity.id
_entity.type
_entity.pdbx_description
1 polymer ?
#
loop_
_entity_poly.entity_id
_entity_poly.type
_entity_poly.pdbx_seq_one_letter_code
_entity_poly.pdbx_strand_id
1 'polypeptide(L)' 'MTKTTAAKSDKNELIRHAITACGYLVRWGSRLTLPEFAAAIRRHSTDQRAEAVAAALESATGFVARDWRGLRANWQC' A
#
# COMPACT_ATOMS: atom_id res chain seq x y z
N MET A 1 -28.50 6.75 -0.70
CA MET A 1 -27.45 5.83 -0.21
C MET A 1 -26.44 5.57 -1.33
N THR A 2 -25.38 6.36 -1.48
CA THR A 2 -24.38 6.21 -2.57
C THR A 2 -22.95 6.63 -2.18
N LYS A 3 -22.63 6.71 -0.87
CA LYS A 3 -21.29 7.14 -0.42
C LYS A 3 -20.25 6.01 -0.34
N THR A 4 -20.69 4.75 -0.31
CA THR A 4 -19.79 3.61 -0.03
C THR A 4 -18.90 3.23 -1.23
N THR A 5 -19.38 3.45 -2.47
CA THR A 5 -18.64 3.07 -3.69
C THR A 5 -17.50 4.02 -4.02
N ALA A 6 -17.71 5.33 -3.85
CA ALA A 6 -16.69 6.35 -4.13
C ALA A 6 -15.49 6.23 -3.18
N ALA A 7 -15.75 6.13 -1.87
CA ALA A 7 -14.69 5.99 -0.87
C ALA A 7 -13.85 4.71 -1.02
N LYS A 8 -14.45 3.64 -1.55
CA LYS A 8 -13.75 2.38 -1.84
C LYS A 8 -12.87 2.49 -3.09
N SER A 9 -13.29 3.28 -4.09
CA SER A 9 -12.50 3.59 -5.28
C SER A 9 -11.27 4.43 -4.91
N ASP A 10 -11.46 5.49 -4.13
CA ASP A 10 -10.38 6.40 -3.72
C ASP A 10 -9.29 5.67 -2.92
N LYS A 11 -9.68 4.77 -2.01
CA LYS A 11 -8.72 3.95 -1.25
C LYS A 11 -7.91 3.00 -2.12
N ASN A 12 -8.57 2.34 -3.08
CA ASN A 12 -7.87 1.43 -3.99
C ASN A 12 -6.87 2.17 -4.88
N GLU A 13 -7.19 3.38 -5.31
CA GLU A 13 -6.27 4.23 -6.05
C GLU A 13 -5.08 4.67 -5.20
N LEU A 14 -5.31 5.06 -3.93
CA LEU A 14 -4.24 5.38 -2.99
C LEU A 14 -3.29 4.20 -2.76
N ILE A 15 -3.82 2.99 -2.54
CA ILE A 15 -3.01 1.78 -2.37
C ILE A 15 -2.21 1.47 -3.64
N ARG A 16 -2.83 1.60 -4.82
CA ARG A 16 -2.12 1.41 -6.11
C ARG A 16 -1.00 2.43 -6.30
N HIS A 17 -1.24 3.68 -5.94
CA HIS A 17 -0.22 4.72 -5.99
C HIS A 17 0.92 4.42 -5.03
N ALA A 18 0.61 3.98 -3.81
CA ALA A 18 1.60 3.55 -2.81
C ALA A 18 2.53 2.46 -3.33
N ILE A 19 1.95 1.42 -3.95
CA ILE A 19 2.70 0.30 -4.51
C ILE A 19 3.60 0.78 -5.65
N THR A 20 3.12 1.69 -6.49
CA THR A 20 3.88 2.23 -7.63
C THR A 20 5.02 3.13 -7.16
N ALA A 21 4.76 4.03 -6.21
CA ALA A 21 5.71 5.00 -5.72
C ALA A 21 6.74 4.39 -4.76
N CYS A 22 6.31 3.50 -3.86
CA CYS A 22 7.12 2.98 -2.75
C CYS A 22 7.45 1.49 -2.87
N GLY A 23 7.04 0.82 -3.95
CA GLY A 23 7.27 -0.62 -4.14
C GLY A 23 8.75 -1.03 -4.13
N TYR A 24 9.66 -0.09 -4.38
CA TYR A 24 11.10 -0.33 -4.26
C TYR A 24 11.56 -0.60 -2.82
N LEU A 25 10.79 -0.20 -1.80
CA LEU A 25 11.06 -0.47 -0.38
C LEU A 25 10.90 -1.96 -0.04
N VAL A 26 10.19 -2.74 -0.87
CA VAL A 26 10.06 -4.18 -0.68
C VAL A 26 11.33 -4.87 -1.16
N ARG A 27 12.03 -5.52 -0.22
CA ARG A 27 13.26 -6.27 -0.52
C ARG A 27 12.98 -7.43 -1.46
N TRP A 28 13.93 -7.70 -2.36
CA TRP A 28 13.86 -8.85 -3.26
C TRP A 28 13.82 -10.17 -2.48
N GLY A 29 12.90 -11.06 -2.86
CA GLY A 29 12.62 -12.32 -2.17
C GLY A 29 11.74 -12.17 -0.92
N SER A 30 11.26 -10.97 -0.61
CA SER A 30 10.44 -10.69 0.57
C SER A 30 8.98 -10.43 0.22
N ARG A 31 8.13 -10.68 1.22
CA ARG A 31 6.71 -10.37 1.22
C ARG A 31 6.39 -9.61 2.50
N LEU A 32 5.74 -8.46 2.34
CA LEU A 32 5.23 -7.64 3.44
C LEU A 32 3.71 -7.65 3.38
N THR A 33 3.07 -7.73 4.55
CA THR A 33 1.67 -7.35 4.70
C THR A 33 1.49 -5.85 4.44
N LEU A 34 0.26 -5.40 4.16
CA LEU A 34 0.03 -3.95 3.96
C LEU A 34 0.38 -3.09 5.18
N PRO A 35 0.13 -3.52 6.44
CA PRO A 35 0.61 -2.80 7.62
C PRO A 35 2.14 -2.74 7.73
N GLU A 36 2.86 -3.83 7.40
CA GLU A 36 4.32 -3.82 7.38
C GLU A 36 4.87 -2.90 6.28
N PHE A 37 4.21 -2.87 5.12
CA PHE A 37 4.56 -1.96 4.03
C PHE A 37 4.27 -0.49 4.41
N ALA A 38 3.15 -0.23 5.10
CA ALA A 38 2.84 1.09 5.64
C ALA A 38 3.91 1.57 6.64
N ALA A 39 4.35 0.68 7.53
CA ALA A 39 5.45 0.98 8.46
C ALA A 39 6.77 1.26 7.72
N ALA A 40 7.06 0.56 6.63
CA ALA A 40 8.22 0.83 5.79
C ALA A 40 8.14 2.22 5.12
N ILE A 41 6.96 2.60 4.63
CA ILE A 41 6.71 3.94 4.05
C ILE A 41 6.93 5.03 5.08
N ARG A 42 6.37 4.90 6.30
CA ARG A 42 6.55 5.89 7.40
C ARG A 42 8.01 6.04 7.84
N ARG A 43 8.78 4.95 7.81
CA ARG A 43 10.23 5.00 8.08
C ARG A 43 11.02 5.70 6.99
N HIS A 44 10.50 5.70 5.76
CA HIS A 44 11.17 6.29 4.61
C HIS A 44 10.80 7.77 4.40
N SER A 45 9.57 8.18 4.71
CA SER A 45 9.12 9.56 4.61
C SER A 45 8.16 9.93 5.74
N THR A 46 8.33 11.14 6.28
CA THR A 46 7.48 11.75 7.31
C THR A 46 6.44 12.70 6.71
N ASP A 47 6.26 12.72 5.39
CA ASP A 47 5.31 13.62 4.73
C ASP A 47 3.87 13.27 5.10
N GLN A 48 3.02 14.31 5.21
CA GLN A 48 1.59 14.13 5.48
C GLN A 48 0.88 13.25 4.44
N ARG A 49 1.38 13.25 3.18
CA ARG A 49 0.91 12.36 2.11
C ARG A 49 1.33 10.91 2.34
N ALA A 50 2.53 10.66 2.84
CA ALA A 50 3.00 9.33 3.19
C ALA A 50 2.16 8.74 4.34
N GLU A 51 1.76 9.58 5.31
CA GLU A 51 0.85 9.15 6.37
C GLU A 51 -0.56 8.83 5.88
N ALA A 52 -1.13 9.65 5.00
CA ALA A 52 -2.44 9.36 4.42
C ALA A 52 -2.46 8.02 3.66
N VAL A 53 -1.37 7.72 2.94
CA VAL A 53 -1.18 6.46 2.23
C VAL A 53 -0.96 5.29 3.19
N ALA A 54 -0.15 5.47 4.24
CA ALA A 54 0.08 4.46 5.26
C ALA A 54 -1.22 4.07 5.99
N ALA A 55 -2.04 5.06 6.35
CA ALA A 55 -3.34 4.84 6.96
C ALA A 55 -4.31 4.08 6.02
N ALA A 56 -4.28 4.38 4.71
CA ALA A 56 -5.08 3.65 3.73
C ALA A 56 -4.67 2.17 3.65
N LEU A 57 -3.36 1.90 3.63
CA LEU A 57 -2.78 0.55 3.61
C LEU A 57 -3.14 -0.26 4.88
N GLU A 58 -3.10 0.37 6.05
CA GLU A 58 -3.47 -0.28 7.32
C GLU A 58 -4.96 -0.63 7.40
N SER A 59 -5.81 0.12 6.69
CA SER A 59 -7.25 -0.17 6.63
C SER A 59 -7.63 -1.31 5.69
N ALA A 60 -6.67 -1.81 4.91
CA ALA A 60 -6.87 -2.89 3.95
C ALA A 60 -6.14 -4.17 4.39
N THR A 61 -6.63 -5.32 3.92
CA THR A 61 -5.94 -6.61 4.13
C THR A 61 -5.27 -7.04 2.83
N GLY A 62 -4.06 -7.57 2.91
CA GLY A 62 -3.30 -7.92 1.71
C GLY A 62 -1.81 -8.01 1.91
N PHE A 63 -1.08 -8.00 0.80
CA PHE A 63 0.38 -8.05 0.78
C PHE A 63 0.97 -7.33 -0.43
N VAL A 64 2.25 -6.96 -0.29
CA VAL A 64 3.15 -6.58 -1.37
C VAL A 64 4.39 -7.47 -1.30
N ALA A 65 4.80 -8.07 -2.40
CA ALA A 65 5.95 -8.95 -2.50
C ALA A 65 6.82 -8.56 -3.69
N ARG A 66 8.12 -8.81 -3.59
CA ARG A 66 9.05 -8.60 -4.70
C ARG A 66 9.80 -9.88 -4.99
N ASP A 67 9.63 -10.42 -6.17
CA ASP A 67 10.30 -11.63 -6.63
C ASP A 67 10.83 -11.46 -8.06
N TRP A 68 11.27 -12.56 -8.68
CA TRP A 68 11.83 -12.56 -10.03
C TRP A 68 10.84 -12.09 -11.10
N ARG A 69 9.51 -12.15 -10.86
CA ARG A 69 8.47 -11.60 -11.74
C ARG A 69 8.27 -10.10 -11.54
N GLY A 70 8.97 -9.49 -10.60
CA GLY A 70 8.84 -8.09 -10.24
C GLY A 70 8.03 -7.88 -8.96
N LEU A 71 7.37 -6.72 -8.89
CA LEU A 71 6.54 -6.34 -7.76
C LEU A 71 5.14 -6.93 -7.93
N ARG A 72 4.70 -7.72 -6.95
CA ARG A 72 3.35 -8.27 -6.88
C ARG A 72 2.64 -7.69 -5.67
N ALA A 73 1.37 -7.32 -5.84
CA ALA A 73 0.56 -6.86 -4.74
C ALA A 73 -0.86 -7.42 -4.87
N ASN A 74 -1.48 -7.70 -3.74
CA ASN A 74 -2.87 -8.11 -3.66
C ASN A 74 -3.48 -7.47 -2.41
N TRP A 75 -4.67 -6.93 -2.54
CA TRP A 75 -5.36 -6.30 -1.41
C TRP A 75 -6.88 -6.40 -1.55
N GLN A 76 -7.54 -6.34 -0.40
CA GLN A 76 -8.98 -6.28 -0.27
C GLN A 76 -9.36 -5.11 0.65
N CYS A 77 -10.25 -4.28 0.13
CA CYS A 77 -10.86 -3.13 0.81
C CYS A 77 -12.34 -3.37 1.06
#